data_AF-A0A142FLY6-F1
#
_entry.id   AF-A0A142FLY6-F1
#
_cell.length_a   1.000
_cell.length_b   1.000
_cell.length_c   1.000
_cell.angle_alpha   90.00
_cell.angle_beta   90.00
_cell.angle_gamma   90.00
#
_symmetry.space_group_name_H-M   'P 1'
#
loop_
_entity.id
_entity.type
_entity.pdbx_description
1 polymer ?
#
loop_
_entity_poly.entity_id
_entity_poly.type
_entity_poly.pdbx_seq_one_letter_code
_entity_poly.pdbx_strand_id
1 'polypeptide(L)' 'MASLKPKQLLGVQVVAAEGGEIIQTAVMALRAGLTVQEIGDDLFPYLTMVEGLKLCAQTFTKDVKQLSCCAG' A
#
# COMPACT_ATOMS: atom_id res chain seq x y z
N MET A 1 -0.26 -1.29 25.65
CA MET A 1 -0.17 -1.42 24.18
C MET A 1 -1.18 -0.48 23.58
N ALA A 2 -0.78 0.42 22.67
CA ALA A 2 -1.71 1.33 22.00
C ALA A 2 -2.77 0.51 21.24
N SER A 3 -4.05 0.91 21.34
CA SER A 3 -5.13 0.24 20.60
C SER A 3 -4.90 0.41 19.10
N LEU A 4 -4.76 -0.70 18.38
CA LEU A 4 -4.63 -0.68 16.92
C LEU A 4 -5.95 -0.28 16.28
N LYS A 5 -5.90 0.56 15.24
CA LYS A 5 -7.08 0.83 14.42
C LYS A 5 -7.41 -0.41 13.57
N PRO A 6 -8.69 -0.73 13.33
CA PRO A 6 -9.05 -1.76 12.36
C PRO A 6 -8.40 -1.50 11.01
N LYS A 7 -7.78 -2.53 10.42
CA LYS A 7 -7.09 -2.46 9.11
C LYS A 7 -5.90 -1.47 9.05
N GLN A 8 -5.36 -1.09 10.20
CA GLN A 8 -4.09 -0.37 10.26
C GLN A 8 -2.97 -1.20 9.62
N LEU A 9 -2.12 -0.56 8.81
CA LEU A 9 -0.92 -1.20 8.28
C LEU A 9 0.01 -1.56 9.44
N LEU A 10 0.43 -2.83 9.51
CA LEU A 10 1.34 -3.33 10.56
C LEU A 10 2.72 -3.69 10.04
N GLY A 11 2.85 -3.98 8.74
CA GLY A 11 4.11 -4.28 8.10
C GLY A 11 3.95 -4.50 6.61
N VAL A 12 5.06 -4.43 5.88
CA VAL A 12 5.14 -4.73 4.44
C VAL A 12 6.40 -5.57 4.22
N GLN A 13 6.29 -6.58 3.35
CA GLN A 13 7.42 -7.34 2.85
C GLN A 13 7.36 -7.28 1.34
N VAL A 14 8.49 -6.98 0.70
CA VAL A 14 8.56 -6.82 -0.75
C VAL A 14 9.83 -7.46 -1.27
N VAL A 15 9.68 -8.24 -2.33
CA VAL A 15 10.77 -8.81 -3.12
C VAL A 15 10.51 -8.39 -4.55
N ALA A 16 11.18 -7.33 -4.97
CA ALA A 16 11.02 -6.73 -6.28
C ALA A 16 12.28 -5.93 -6.64
N ALA A 17 12.44 -5.62 -7.92
CA ALA A 17 13.32 -4.52 -8.31
C ALA A 17 12.85 -3.23 -7.59
N GLU A 18 13.79 -2.37 -7.20
CA GLU A 18 13.51 -1.14 -6.46
C GLU A 18 12.77 -1.35 -5.10
N GLY A 19 12.90 -2.54 -4.49
CA GLY A 19 12.26 -2.83 -3.20
C GLY A 19 12.69 -1.90 -2.07
N GLY A 20 13.90 -1.35 -2.13
CA GLY A 20 14.41 -0.35 -1.18
C GLY A 20 13.67 0.98 -1.26
N GLU A 21 13.20 1.37 -2.44
CA GLU A 21 12.42 2.58 -2.68
C GLU A 21 10.97 2.38 -2.26
N ILE A 22 10.38 1.21 -2.55
CA ILE A 22 9.00 0.87 -2.14
C ILE A 22 8.89 0.85 -0.61
N ILE A 23 9.85 0.22 0.08
CA ILE A 23 9.77 0.03 1.53
C ILE A 23 9.83 1.37 2.28
N GLN A 24 10.47 2.39 1.72
CA GLN A 24 10.51 3.72 2.33
C GLN A 24 9.11 4.34 2.43
N THR A 25 8.28 4.20 1.40
CA THR A 25 6.88 4.65 1.45
C THR A 25 6.07 3.84 2.46
N ALA A 26 6.29 2.53 2.53
CA ALA A 26 5.65 1.68 3.55
C ALA A 26 6.04 2.10 4.98
N VAL A 27 7.32 2.46 5.22
CA VAL A 27 7.79 2.99 6.51
C VAL A 27 7.09 4.30 6.86
N MET A 28 6.92 5.21 5.89
CA MET A 28 6.17 6.45 6.12
C MET A 28 4.70 6.18 6.45
N ALA A 29 4.04 5.27 5.73
CA ALA A 29 2.66 4.87 6.01
C ALA A 29 2.48 4.23 7.40
N LEU A 30 3.43 3.37 7.81
CA LEU A 30 3.47 2.79 9.17
C LEU A 30 3.62 3.86 10.24
N ARG A 31 4.55 4.80 10.05
CA ARG A 31 4.80 5.91 10.99
C ARG A 31 3.59 6.84 11.12
N ALA A 32 2.87 7.07 10.03
CA ALA A 32 1.64 7.85 10.03
C ALA A 32 0.42 7.07 10.59
N GLY A 33 0.57 5.76 10.83
CA GLY A 33 -0.51 4.91 11.33
C GLY A 33 -1.68 4.81 10.35
N LEU A 34 -1.38 4.78 9.04
CA LEU A 34 -2.37 4.67 7.98
C LEU A 34 -2.99 3.27 7.95
N THR A 35 -4.23 3.20 7.49
CA THR A 35 -4.94 1.99 7.13
C THR A 35 -4.67 1.60 5.69
N VAL A 36 -4.91 0.34 5.34
CA VAL A 36 -4.77 -0.11 3.94
C VAL A 36 -5.73 0.60 2.99
N GLN A 37 -6.88 1.09 3.48
CA GLN A 37 -7.80 1.89 2.67
C GLN A 37 -7.25 3.29 2.38
N GLU A 38 -6.72 3.99 3.39
CA GLU A 38 -6.09 5.30 3.18
C GLU A 38 -4.94 5.21 2.15
N ILE A 39 -4.15 4.12 2.19
CA ILE A 39 -3.09 3.86 1.20
C ILE A 39 -3.67 3.58 -0.20
N GLY A 40 -4.77 2.83 -0.28
CA GLY A 40 -5.44 2.51 -1.55
C GLY A 40 -6.13 3.70 -2.20
N ASP A 41 -6.55 4.69 -1.40
CA ASP A 41 -7.23 5.92 -1.84
C ASP A 41 -6.23 7.02 -2.26
N ASP A 42 -4.97 6.93 -1.81
CA ASP A 42 -3.90 7.88 -2.16
C ASP A 42 -3.46 7.77 -3.64
N LEU A 43 -2.92 8.87 -4.17
CA LEU A 43 -2.42 8.95 -5.53
C LEU A 43 -0.96 8.49 -5.62
N PHE A 44 -0.73 7.40 -6.35
CA PHE A 44 0.60 6.89 -6.69
C PHE A 44 0.85 7.07 -8.19
N PRO A 45 2.08 7.41 -8.63
CA PRO A 45 2.39 7.53 -10.05
C PRO A 45 2.31 6.17 -10.75
N TYR A 46 1.63 6.13 -11.90
CA TYR A 46 1.52 4.93 -12.73
C TYR A 46 2.88 4.45 -13.24
N LEU A 47 3.06 3.13 -13.40
CA LEU A 47 4.29 2.48 -13.87
C LEU A 47 5.51 2.73 -12.97
N THR A 48 5.25 2.88 -11.66
CA THR A 48 6.31 2.91 -10.65
C THR A 48 6.18 1.69 -9.76
N MET A 49 7.29 1.13 -9.29
CA MET A 49 7.22 -0.03 -8.39
C MET A 49 6.49 0.28 -7.08
N VAL A 50 6.50 1.56 -6.67
CA VAL A 50 5.77 2.04 -5.49
C VAL A 50 4.25 2.03 -5.68
N GLU A 51 3.73 2.10 -6.91
CA GLU A 51 2.31 1.86 -7.20
C GLU A 51 1.86 0.46 -6.78
N GLY A 52 2.76 -0.52 -6.81
CA GLY A 52 2.48 -1.87 -6.31
C GLY A 52 2.02 -1.88 -4.85
N LEU A 53 2.45 -0.91 -4.03
CA LEU A 53 1.98 -0.76 -2.65
C LEU A 53 0.49 -0.37 -2.61
N LYS A 54 0.07 0.57 -3.46
CA LYS A 54 -1.33 0.98 -3.62
C LYS A 54 -2.20 -0.18 -4.09
N LEU A 55 -1.78 -0.84 -5.18
CA LEU A 55 -2.52 -1.95 -5.77
C LEU A 55 -2.66 -3.12 -4.76
N CYS A 56 -1.59 -3.43 -4.02
CA CYS A 56 -1.62 -4.41 -2.94
C CYS A 56 -2.64 -4.04 -1.85
N ALA A 57 -2.67 -2.77 -1.43
CA ALA A 57 -3.61 -2.29 -0.42
C ALA A 57 -5.09 -2.41 -0.89
N GLN A 58 -5.36 -2.18 -2.18
CA GLN A 58 -6.69 -2.34 -2.76
C GLN A 58 -7.18 -3.80 -2.82
N THR A 59 -6.26 -4.78 -2.81
CA THR A 59 -6.65 -6.20 -2.81
C THR A 59 -7.39 -6.64 -1.54
N PHE A 60 -7.35 -5.83 -0.47
CA PHE A 60 -8.12 -6.08 0.76
C PHE A 60 -9.63 -5.89 0.56
N THR A 61 -10.07 -5.21 -0.50
CA THR A 61 -11.48 -4.95 -0.80
C THR A 61 -11.89 -5.29 -2.22
N LYS A 62 -10.93 -5.46 -3.15
CA LYS A 62 -11.19 -5.70 -4.58
C LYS A 62 -10.39 -6.89 -5.12
N ASP A 63 -10.96 -7.63 -6.06
CA ASP A 63 -10.24 -8.69 -6.77
C ASP A 63 -9.14 -8.08 -7.66
N VAL A 64 -7.93 -8.66 -7.60
CA VAL A 64 -6.77 -8.29 -8.43
C VAL A 64 -7.11 -8.26 -9.91
N LYS A 65 -7.95 -9.19 -10.40
CA LYS A 65 -8.37 -9.25 -11.80
C LYS A 65 -9.25 -8.07 -12.24
N GLN A 66 -9.79 -7.33 -11.27
CA GLN A 66 -10.63 -6.14 -11.47
C GLN A 66 -9.86 -4.84 -11.21
N LEU A 67 -8.54 -4.92 -10.97
CA LEU A 67 -7.66 -3.75 -10.90
C LEU A 67 -7.32 -3.31 -12.33
N SER A 68 -7.71 -2.09 -12.68
CA SER A 68 -7.27 -1.39 -13.89
C SER A 68 -5.93 -0.70 -13.66
N CYS A 69 -5.37 -0.07 -14.70
CA CYS A 69 -3.99 0.42 -14.68
C CYS A 69 -3.69 1.47 -13.60
N CYS A 70 -4.66 2.17 -13.04
CA CYS A 70 -4.46 3.10 -11.91
C CYS A 70 -5.59 2.97 -10.89
N ALA A 71 -6.14 1.77 -10.70
CA ALA A 71 -7.40 1.58 -9.98
C ALA A 71 -7.44 2.39 -8.67
N GLY A 72 -8.59 3.02 -8.44
CA GLY A 72 -9.05 3.63 -7.19
C GLY A 72 -10.24 2.82 -6.73
#